data_AF-A0A946PJY4-F1
#
_entry.id   AF-A0A946PJY4-F1
#
_cell.length_a   1.000
_cell.length_b   1.000
_cell.length_c   1.000
_cell.angle_alpha   90.00
_cell.angle_beta   90.00
_cell.angle_gamma   90.00
#
_symmetry.space_group_name_H-M   'P 1'
#
loop_
_entity.id
_entity.type
_entity.pdbx_description
1 polymer ?
#
loop_
_entity_poly.entity_id
_entity_poly.type
_entity_poly.pdbx_seq_one_letter_code
_entity_poly.pdbx_strand_id
1 'polypeptide(L)'
;MNELELILLLGVMFWGPILFFVFRKNKKVIQKRETTMRRIEELKELGQLKKDGIITKEEFNQKKKELLSQNSPSTESVSKTPGKRGLFARALESTFNSRMEKVSKEAEKVQKGYSEVHELKRLRNSGVLTKKEYETQLEQLKKNSNPITPAYIDFHKADDKLTKTLNKQAKAHAAHDRKFGSNEEQREEQRKRELEAQRTRLKERSIRLKKLKSSIIKLLKKQGTKIPASDIDAHLKYKNVDEVKKTCEEMYHDGRIGRTGNYRYFVLTKK
;
A
#
# COMPACT_ATOMS: atom_id res chain seq x y z
N MET A 1 39.22 -9.72 7.34
CA MET A 1 37.85 -9.66 7.88
C MET A 1 37.58 -8.21 8.24
N ASN A 2 36.63 -7.59 7.55
CA ASN A 2 36.31 -6.18 7.75
C ASN A 2 35.40 -6.04 8.98
N GLU A 3 35.46 -4.92 9.69
CA GLU A 3 34.59 -4.66 10.85
C GLU A 3 33.09 -4.79 10.51
N LEU A 4 32.72 -4.55 9.26
CA LEU A 4 31.36 -4.77 8.73
C LEU A 4 30.92 -6.25 8.74
N GLU A 5 31.83 -7.21 8.55
CA GLU A 5 31.50 -8.63 8.62
C GLU A 5 31.29 -9.09 10.06
N LEU A 6 32.03 -8.51 11.02
CA LEU A 6 31.87 -8.81 12.44
C LEU A 6 30.52 -8.30 12.99
N ILE A 7 30.08 -7.12 12.54
CA ILE A 7 28.78 -6.54 12.90
C ILE A 7 27.62 -7.37 12.33
N LEU A 8 27.74 -7.88 11.08
CA LEU A 8 26.75 -8.77 10.48
C LEU A 8 26.66 -10.11 11.22
N LEU A 9 27.79 -10.69 11.63
CA LEU A 9 27.81 -11.95 12.39
C LEU A 9 27.22 -11.80 13.80
N LEU A 10 27.52 -10.71 14.51
CA LEU A 10 26.96 -10.43 15.83
C LEU A 10 25.45 -10.11 15.78
N GLY A 11 25.00 -9.42 14.72
CA GLY A 11 23.58 -9.12 14.51
C GLY A 11 22.72 -10.39 14.38
N VAL A 12 23.19 -11.40 13.63
CA VAL A 12 22.45 -12.66 13.42
C VAL A 12 22.38 -13.50 14.70
N MET A 13 23.44 -13.55 15.50
CA MET A 13 23.46 -14.35 16.74
C MET A 13 22.59 -13.76 17.86
N PHE A 14 22.50 -12.44 17.98
CA PHE A 14 21.73 -11.82 19.07
C PHE A 14 20.25 -11.62 18.75
N TRP A 15 19.89 -11.31 17.50
CA TRP A 15 18.49 -11.03 17.13
C TRP A 15 17.75 -12.24 16.56
N GLY A 16 18.46 -13.27 16.09
CA GLY A 16 17.86 -14.51 15.55
C GLY A 16 16.85 -15.19 16.50
N PRO A 17 17.17 -15.41 17.79
CA PRO A 17 16.26 -16.06 18.73
C PRO A 17 15.00 -15.25 19.03
N ILE A 18 15.12 -13.92 19.11
CA ILE A 18 14.01 -13.01 19.40
C ILE A 18 13.05 -12.95 18.20
N LEU A 19 13.59 -12.80 16.98
CA LEU A 19 12.77 -12.83 15.76
C LEU A 19 12.06 -14.19 15.60
N PHE A 20 12.75 -15.30 15.88
CA PHE A 20 12.19 -16.65 15.79
C PHE A 20 11.03 -16.86 16.80
N PHE A 21 11.15 -16.32 18.01
CA PHE A 21 10.09 -16.43 19.02
C PHE A 21 8.86 -15.58 18.67
N VAL A 22 9.06 -14.36 18.15
CA VAL A 22 7.97 -13.51 17.64
C VAL A 22 7.26 -14.18 16.46
N PHE A 23 8.02 -14.80 15.54
CA PHE A 23 7.47 -15.51 14.39
C PHE A 23 6.65 -16.75 14.81
N ARG A 24 7.09 -17.51 15.82
CA ARG A 24 6.37 -18.68 16.34
C ARG A 24 5.06 -18.32 17.05
N LYS A 25 5.03 -17.21 17.82
CA LYS A 25 3.77 -16.73 18.42
C LYS A 25 2.79 -16.25 17.35
N ASN A 26 3.27 -15.56 16.31
CA ASN A 26 2.41 -15.11 15.22
C ASN A 26 1.81 -16.27 14.42
N LYS A 27 2.56 -17.35 14.17
CA LYS A 27 2.06 -18.52 13.44
C LYS A 27 0.84 -19.18 14.11
N LYS A 28 0.83 -19.27 15.44
CA LYS A 28 -0.34 -19.80 16.21
C LYS A 28 -1.56 -18.88 16.12
N VAL A 29 -1.36 -17.57 16.12
CA VAL A 29 -2.45 -16.58 16.01
C VAL A 29 -3.04 -16.58 14.60
N ILE A 30 -2.20 -16.69 13.57
CA ILE A 30 -2.62 -16.77 12.15
C ILE A 30 -3.44 -18.04 11.92
N GLN A 31 -2.95 -19.20 12.37
CA GLN A 31 -3.66 -20.48 12.25
C GLN A 31 -5.03 -20.44 12.94
N LYS A 32 -5.11 -19.85 14.14
CA LYS A 32 -6.38 -19.67 14.86
C LYS A 32 -7.35 -18.77 14.08
N ARG A 33 -6.87 -17.67 13.47
CA ARG A 33 -7.70 -16.77 12.65
C ARG A 33 -8.23 -17.45 11.39
N GLU A 34 -7.40 -18.21 10.69
CA GLU A 34 -7.82 -18.96 9.49
C GLU A 34 -8.92 -19.96 9.82
N THR A 35 -8.82 -20.69 10.93
CA THR A 35 -9.88 -21.63 11.36
C THR A 35 -11.20 -20.92 11.70
N THR A 36 -11.14 -19.72 12.29
CA THR A 36 -12.34 -18.93 12.58
C THR A 36 -13.01 -18.42 11.31
N MET A 37 -12.22 -17.98 10.32
CA MET A 37 -12.74 -17.47 9.05
C MET A 37 -13.45 -18.56 8.24
N ARG A 38 -12.87 -19.76 8.10
CA ARG A 38 -13.53 -20.89 7.42
C ARG A 38 -14.88 -21.24 8.05
N ARG A 39 -14.97 -21.23 9.39
CA ARG A 39 -16.23 -21.50 10.10
C ARG A 39 -17.29 -20.43 9.87
N ILE A 40 -16.88 -19.16 9.77
CA ILE A 40 -17.79 -18.06 9.45
C ILE A 40 -18.34 -18.24 8.03
N GLU A 41 -17.51 -18.69 7.09
CA GLU A 41 -17.93 -18.99 5.72
C GLU A 41 -18.91 -20.18 5.69
N GLU A 42 -18.61 -21.29 6.36
CA GLU A 42 -19.51 -22.45 6.46
C GLU A 42 -20.87 -22.09 7.10
N LEU A 43 -20.88 -21.26 8.14
CA LEU A 43 -22.13 -20.79 8.76
C LEU A 43 -22.94 -19.87 7.84
N LYS A 44 -22.28 -19.09 6.97
CA LYS A 44 -22.95 -18.27 5.96
C LYS A 44 -23.58 -19.13 4.88
N GLU A 45 -22.87 -20.15 4.40
CA GLU A 45 -23.39 -21.11 3.41
C GLU A 45 -24.60 -21.87 3.97
N LEU A 46 -24.52 -22.37 5.20
CA LEU A 46 -25.68 -23.00 5.87
C LEU A 46 -26.86 -22.03 6.01
N GLY A 47 -26.58 -20.75 6.27
CA GLY A 47 -27.60 -19.71 6.30
C GLY A 47 -28.28 -19.47 4.96
N GLN A 48 -27.54 -19.59 3.85
CA GLN A 48 -28.08 -19.50 2.49
C GLN A 48 -28.92 -20.73 2.14
N LEU A 49 -28.39 -21.95 2.35
CA LEU A 49 -29.10 -23.21 2.08
C LEU A 49 -30.46 -23.29 2.81
N LYS A 50 -30.54 -22.74 4.02
CA LYS A 50 -31.79 -22.66 4.78
C LYS A 50 -32.78 -21.66 4.16
N LYS A 51 -32.30 -20.50 3.68
CA LYS A 51 -33.14 -19.51 3.01
C LYS A 51 -33.69 -20.04 1.69
N ASP A 52 -32.89 -20.84 0.99
CA ASP A 52 -33.25 -21.47 -0.28
C ASP A 52 -34.16 -22.69 -0.08
N GLY A 53 -34.48 -23.06 1.17
CA GLY A 53 -35.35 -24.19 1.49
C GLY A 53 -34.73 -25.57 1.21
N ILE A 54 -33.44 -25.63 0.93
CA ILE A 54 -32.70 -26.87 0.61
C ILE A 54 -32.53 -27.74 1.86
N ILE A 55 -32.37 -27.10 3.03
CA ILE A 55 -32.23 -27.78 4.31
C ILE A 55 -33.36 -27.40 5.27
N THR A 56 -33.76 -28.36 6.09
CA THR A 56 -34.76 -28.15 7.13
C THR A 56 -34.18 -27.35 8.31
N LYS A 57 -35.06 -26.73 9.10
CA LYS A 57 -34.65 -25.95 10.29
C LYS A 57 -33.92 -26.80 11.34
N GLU A 58 -34.25 -28.09 11.40
CA GLU A 58 -33.67 -29.07 12.33
C GLU A 58 -32.25 -29.43 11.92
N GLU A 59 -32.03 -29.75 10.65
CA GLU A 59 -30.70 -30.01 10.08
C GLU A 59 -29.75 -28.81 10.24
N PHE A 60 -30.25 -27.59 10.00
CA PHE A 60 -29.48 -26.36 10.22
C PHE A 60 -29.02 -26.22 11.68
N ASN A 61 -29.91 -26.50 12.65
CA ASN A 61 -29.58 -26.39 14.07
C ASN A 61 -28.59 -27.46 14.52
N GLN A 62 -28.71 -28.69 13.99
CA GLN A 62 -27.79 -29.78 14.29
C GLN A 62 -26.38 -29.46 13.80
N LYS A 63 -26.23 -29.04 12.53
CA LYS A 63 -24.93 -28.65 11.95
C LYS A 63 -24.33 -27.42 12.61
N LYS A 64 -25.14 -26.42 12.96
CA LYS A 64 -24.68 -25.24 13.72
C LYS A 64 -24.13 -25.63 15.09
N LYS A 65 -24.79 -26.56 15.78
CA LYS A 65 -24.35 -27.04 17.10
C LYS A 65 -23.06 -27.85 16.98
N GLU A 66 -22.93 -28.69 15.95
CA GLU A 66 -21.72 -29.44 15.66
C GLU A 66 -20.51 -28.51 15.43
N LEU A 67 -20.64 -27.51 14.56
CA LEU A 67 -19.59 -26.51 14.26
C LEU A 67 -19.17 -25.68 15.48
N LEU A 68 -20.08 -25.42 16.41
CA LEU A 68 -19.79 -24.68 17.65
C LEU A 68 -19.21 -25.58 18.75
N SER A 69 -19.54 -26.88 18.77
CA SER A 69 -19.13 -27.82 19.82
C SER A 69 -17.68 -28.29 19.72
N GLN A 70 -17.07 -28.25 18.53
CA GLN A 70 -15.71 -28.75 18.30
C GLN A 70 -14.60 -27.99 19.04
N ASN A 71 -14.90 -26.88 19.73
CA ASN A 71 -13.88 -26.01 20.34
C ASN A 71 -14.14 -25.53 21.78
N SER A 72 -15.22 -25.96 22.44
CA SER A 72 -15.27 -25.79 23.89
C SER A 72 -14.28 -26.79 24.51
N PRO A 73 -13.22 -26.37 25.26
CA PRO A 73 -12.55 -27.30 26.14
C PRO A 73 -13.65 -27.94 26.98
N SER A 74 -13.66 -29.26 27.05
CA SER A 74 -14.67 -30.06 27.73
C SER A 74 -14.92 -29.52 29.14
N THR A 75 -15.85 -28.58 29.27
CA THR A 75 -16.45 -28.24 30.55
C THR A 75 -17.32 -29.42 30.88
N GLU A 76 -16.80 -30.24 31.79
CA GLU A 76 -17.49 -31.29 32.50
C GLU A 76 -18.97 -30.96 32.62
N SER A 77 -19.78 -31.88 32.12
CA SER A 77 -21.21 -31.91 32.32
C SER A 77 -21.49 -32.00 33.82
N VAL A 78 -21.56 -30.85 34.48
CA VAL A 78 -22.12 -30.73 35.83
C VAL A 78 -23.59 -31.09 35.70
N SER A 79 -23.88 -32.30 36.17
CA SER A 79 -25.18 -32.91 36.28
C SER A 79 -26.22 -31.94 36.83
N LYS A 80 -27.35 -31.85 36.11
CA LYS A 80 -28.58 -31.21 36.56
C LYS A 80 -29.15 -32.01 37.74
N THR A 81 -28.75 -31.69 38.96
CA THR A 81 -29.55 -31.99 40.15
C THR A 81 -30.36 -30.74 40.51
N PRO A 82 -31.70 -30.73 40.34
CA PRO A 82 -32.56 -29.66 40.80
C PRO A 82 -32.70 -29.75 42.32
N GLY A 83 -31.72 -29.27 43.05
CA GLY A 83 -31.71 -29.41 44.50
C GLY A 83 -30.83 -28.37 45.16
N LYS A 84 -31.48 -27.31 45.65
CA LYS A 84 -30.92 -26.32 46.60
C LYS A 84 -29.74 -25.50 46.06
N ARG A 85 -30.04 -24.54 45.16
CA ARG A 85 -29.17 -23.35 45.00
C ARG A 85 -29.00 -22.73 46.40
N GLY A 86 -27.76 -22.77 46.93
CA GLY A 86 -27.45 -22.27 48.27
C GLY A 86 -27.85 -20.81 48.45
N LEU A 87 -28.13 -20.40 49.69
CA LEU A 87 -28.56 -19.03 50.02
C LEU A 87 -27.65 -17.95 49.43
N PHE A 88 -26.35 -18.21 49.32
CA PHE A 88 -25.37 -17.34 48.67
C PHE A 88 -25.62 -17.13 47.17
N ALA A 89 -26.03 -18.16 46.43
CA ALA A 89 -26.31 -18.04 45.00
C ALA A 89 -27.54 -17.14 44.74
N ARG A 90 -28.57 -17.25 45.60
CA ARG A 90 -29.76 -16.38 45.52
C ARG A 90 -29.42 -14.91 45.83
N ALA A 91 -28.52 -14.66 46.78
CA ALA A 91 -28.06 -13.31 47.10
C ALA A 91 -27.22 -12.67 45.97
N LEU A 92 -26.39 -13.47 45.28
CA LEU A 92 -25.65 -13.00 44.10
C LEU A 92 -26.58 -12.72 42.91
N GLU A 93 -27.57 -13.59 42.67
CA GLU A 93 -28.53 -13.43 41.58
C GLU A 93 -29.38 -12.17 41.76
N SER A 94 -29.84 -11.86 42.98
CA SER A 94 -30.62 -10.64 43.24
C SER A 94 -29.78 -9.35 43.13
N THR A 95 -28.55 -9.35 43.64
CA THR A 95 -27.65 -8.19 43.52
C THR A 95 -27.22 -7.95 42.08
N PHE A 96 -26.98 -9.01 41.31
CA PHE A 96 -26.70 -8.92 39.88
C PHE A 96 -27.89 -8.37 39.09
N ASN A 97 -29.10 -8.92 39.31
CA ASN A 97 -30.30 -8.46 38.61
C ASN A 97 -30.60 -6.99 38.91
N SER A 98 -30.44 -6.56 40.18
CA SER A 98 -30.62 -5.15 40.55
C SER A 98 -29.60 -4.23 39.88
N ARG A 99 -28.33 -4.65 39.78
CA ARG A 99 -27.30 -3.90 39.05
C ARG A 99 -27.59 -3.84 37.55
N MET A 100 -28.00 -4.96 36.94
CA MET A 100 -28.35 -5.02 35.53
C MET A 100 -29.55 -4.15 35.19
N GLU A 101 -30.56 -4.09 36.05
CA GLU A 101 -31.71 -3.21 35.87
C GLU A 101 -31.30 -1.73 35.90
N LYS A 102 -30.40 -1.35 36.82
CA LYS A 102 -29.82 0.01 36.87
C LYS A 102 -29.05 0.35 35.60
N VAL A 103 -28.17 -0.56 35.15
CA VAL A 103 -27.40 -0.40 33.91
C VAL A 103 -28.32 -0.31 32.69
N SER A 104 -29.37 -1.12 32.62
CA SER A 104 -30.36 -1.07 31.53
C SER A 104 -31.05 0.29 31.47
N LYS A 105 -31.52 0.80 32.62
CA LYS A 105 -32.16 2.13 32.70
C LYS A 105 -31.20 3.26 32.34
N GLU A 106 -29.93 3.16 32.71
CA GLU A 106 -28.91 4.14 32.30
C GLU A 106 -28.61 4.05 30.80
N ALA A 107 -28.51 2.84 30.26
CA ALA A 107 -28.28 2.60 28.83
C ALA A 107 -29.44 3.15 27.99
N GLU A 108 -30.70 2.95 28.40
CA GLU A 108 -31.87 3.52 27.73
C GLU A 108 -31.84 5.05 27.69
N LYS A 109 -31.46 5.71 28.79
CA LYS A 109 -31.30 7.16 28.84
C LYS A 109 -30.21 7.65 27.88
N VAL A 110 -29.08 6.95 27.82
CA VAL A 110 -27.98 7.27 26.91
C VAL A 110 -28.42 7.07 25.45
N GLN A 111 -29.10 5.95 25.15
CA GLN A 111 -29.63 5.67 23.82
C GLN A 111 -30.65 6.73 23.37
N LYS A 112 -31.53 7.17 24.27
CA LYS A 112 -32.47 8.25 23.99
C LYS A 112 -31.74 9.55 23.65
N GLY A 113 -30.73 9.94 24.45
CA GLY A 113 -29.90 11.11 24.18
C GLY A 113 -29.21 11.05 22.81
N TYR A 114 -28.72 9.87 22.40
CA TYR A 114 -28.16 9.70 21.05
C TYR A 114 -29.19 9.88 19.94
N SER A 115 -30.39 9.31 20.10
CA SER A 115 -31.46 9.45 19.10
C SER A 115 -31.91 10.90 18.94
N GLU A 116 -31.99 11.66 20.04
CA GLU A 116 -32.36 13.08 20.02
C GLU A 116 -31.30 13.91 19.29
N VAL A 117 -30.01 13.73 19.61
CA VAL A 117 -28.91 14.43 18.91
C VAL A 117 -28.90 14.08 17.42
N HIS A 118 -29.18 12.83 17.07
CA HIS A 118 -29.25 12.38 15.68
C HIS A 118 -30.41 13.04 14.91
N GLU A 119 -31.61 13.07 15.48
CA GLU A 119 -32.76 13.74 14.86
C GLU A 119 -32.52 15.25 14.70
N LEU A 120 -31.93 15.92 15.70
CA LEU A 120 -31.55 17.33 15.56
C LEU A 120 -30.57 17.56 14.40
N LYS A 121 -29.57 16.67 14.25
CA LYS A 121 -28.62 16.73 13.14
C LYS A 121 -29.32 16.53 11.79
N ARG A 122 -30.28 15.60 11.72
CA ARG A 122 -31.10 15.36 10.53
C ARG A 122 -31.94 16.57 10.16
N LEU A 123 -32.65 17.18 11.12
CA LEU A 123 -33.48 18.37 10.90
C LEU A 123 -32.66 19.59 10.45
N ARG A 124 -31.46 19.75 11.00
CA ARG A 124 -30.51 20.77 10.54
C ARG A 124 -30.07 20.50 9.10
N ASN A 125 -29.71 19.26 8.77
CA ASN A 125 -29.24 18.89 7.44
C ASN A 125 -30.34 19.00 6.37
N SER A 126 -31.60 18.79 6.74
CA SER A 126 -32.74 19.02 5.85
C SER A 126 -33.14 20.49 5.72
N GLY A 127 -32.48 21.41 6.43
CA GLY A 127 -32.77 22.84 6.41
C GLY A 127 -34.05 23.23 7.17
N VAL A 128 -34.67 22.29 7.89
CA VAL A 128 -35.86 22.55 8.71
C VAL A 128 -35.52 23.41 9.91
N LEU A 129 -34.32 23.22 10.46
CA LEU A 129 -33.83 23.93 11.63
C LEU A 129 -32.66 24.85 11.26
N THR A 130 -32.71 26.11 11.69
CA THR A 130 -31.59 27.03 11.50
C THR A 130 -30.40 26.64 12.36
N LYS A 131 -29.20 27.12 11.99
CA LYS A 131 -27.97 26.82 12.74
C LYS A 131 -28.05 27.28 14.20
N LYS A 132 -28.63 28.46 14.46
CA LYS A 132 -28.75 29.03 15.81
C LYS A 132 -29.72 28.23 16.67
N GLU A 133 -30.85 27.81 16.10
CA GLU A 133 -31.83 26.94 16.78
C GLU A 133 -31.19 25.59 17.12
N TYR A 134 -30.40 25.02 16.20
CA TYR A 134 -29.72 23.75 16.41
C TYR A 134 -28.77 23.82 17.59
N GLU A 135 -27.91 24.85 17.61
CA GLU A 135 -26.97 25.08 18.71
C GLU A 135 -27.70 25.31 20.04
N THR A 136 -28.82 26.04 20.03
CA THR A 136 -29.61 26.30 21.23
C THR A 136 -30.23 25.02 21.79
N GLN A 137 -30.85 24.19 20.95
CA GLN A 137 -31.44 22.91 21.37
C GLN A 137 -30.36 21.92 21.83
N LEU A 138 -29.19 21.94 21.20
CA LEU A 138 -28.05 21.12 21.60
C LEU A 138 -27.53 21.50 23.00
N GLU A 139 -27.44 22.80 23.31
CA GLU A 139 -27.05 23.28 24.65
C GLU A 139 -28.13 22.97 25.70
N GLN A 140 -29.41 23.02 25.35
CA GLN A 140 -30.49 22.56 26.23
C GLN A 140 -30.37 21.05 26.52
N LEU A 141 -30.09 20.23 25.50
CA LEU A 141 -29.82 18.80 25.69
C LEU A 141 -28.59 18.58 26.57
N LYS A 142 -27.50 19.34 26.40
CA LYS A 142 -26.31 19.22 27.27
C LYS A 142 -26.63 19.47 28.74
N LYS A 143 -27.51 20.42 29.06
CA LYS A 143 -27.89 20.74 30.44
C LYS A 143 -28.78 19.68 31.09
N ASN A 144 -29.63 19.02 30.30
CA ASN A 144 -30.68 18.13 30.81
C ASN A 144 -30.31 16.63 30.72
N SER A 145 -29.15 16.27 30.14
CA SER A 145 -28.81 14.89 29.83
C SER A 145 -27.66 14.33 30.66
N ASN A 146 -27.49 13.00 30.58
CA ASN A 146 -26.39 12.28 31.20
C ASN A 146 -25.02 12.80 30.73
N PRO A 147 -23.95 12.69 31.57
CA PRO A 147 -22.61 13.20 31.26
C PRO A 147 -21.97 12.62 29.97
N ILE A 148 -22.50 11.50 29.47
CA ILE A 148 -22.06 10.86 28.22
C ILE A 148 -22.51 11.68 26.98
N THR A 149 -23.66 12.35 27.05
CA THR A 149 -24.23 13.09 25.91
C THR A 149 -23.38 14.30 25.51
N PRO A 150 -22.86 15.15 26.43
CA PRO A 150 -21.90 16.20 26.08
C PRO A 150 -20.68 15.70 25.32
N ALA A 151 -20.06 14.59 25.78
CA ALA A 151 -18.89 14.02 25.12
C ALA A 151 -19.20 13.57 23.68
N TYR A 152 -20.37 12.98 23.47
CA TYR A 152 -20.83 12.60 22.13
C TYR A 152 -21.09 13.80 21.23
N ILE A 153 -21.69 14.86 21.77
CA ILE A 153 -21.90 16.11 21.03
C ILE A 153 -20.56 16.71 20.60
N ASP A 154 -19.57 16.73 21.49
CA ASP A 154 -18.24 17.27 21.20
C ASP A 154 -17.48 16.42 20.18
N PHE A 155 -17.64 15.09 20.22
CA PHE A 155 -17.15 14.18 19.18
C PHE A 155 -17.73 14.54 17.80
N HIS A 156 -19.04 14.74 17.68
CA HIS A 156 -19.67 15.14 16.41
C HIS A 156 -19.20 16.51 15.91
N LYS A 157 -18.97 17.47 16.82
CA LYS A 157 -18.41 18.78 16.45
C LYS A 157 -16.98 18.65 15.91
N ALA A 158 -16.17 17.76 16.50
CA ALA A 158 -14.83 17.48 16.02
C ALA A 158 -14.84 16.79 14.65
N ASP A 159 -15.73 15.81 14.45
CA ASP A 159 -15.93 15.13 13.18
C ASP A 159 -16.34 16.11 12.06
N ASP A 160 -17.36 16.94 12.30
CA ASP A 160 -17.80 17.99 11.37
C ASP A 160 -16.64 18.95 11.00
N LYS A 161 -15.78 19.30 11.96
CA LYS A 161 -14.60 20.14 11.74
C LYS A 161 -13.57 19.42 10.87
N LEU A 162 -13.31 18.14 11.14
CA LEU A 162 -12.40 17.30 10.37
C LEU A 162 -12.88 17.17 8.91
N THR A 163 -14.16 16.84 8.69
CA THR A 163 -14.74 16.74 7.33
C THR A 163 -14.59 18.06 6.57
N LYS A 164 -14.84 19.20 7.22
CA LYS A 164 -14.64 20.52 6.60
C LYS A 164 -13.19 20.78 6.22
N THR A 165 -12.24 20.41 7.07
CA THR A 165 -10.81 20.55 6.77
C THR A 165 -10.38 19.67 5.61
N LEU A 166 -10.83 18.41 5.57
CA LEU A 166 -10.55 17.48 4.48
C LEU A 166 -11.13 17.98 3.16
N ASN A 167 -12.38 18.45 3.17
CA ASN A 167 -13.00 19.03 1.98
C ASN A 167 -12.29 20.30 1.51
N LYS A 168 -11.82 21.15 2.42
CA LYS A 168 -11.03 22.34 2.08
C LYS A 168 -9.69 21.95 1.45
N GLN A 169 -9.00 20.96 2.01
CA GLN A 169 -7.75 20.42 1.46
C GLN A 169 -7.98 19.79 0.08
N ALA A 170 -9.02 18.96 -0.08
CA ALA A 170 -9.36 18.36 -1.36
C ALA A 170 -9.65 19.41 -2.45
N LYS A 171 -10.37 20.49 -2.10
CA LYS A 171 -10.59 21.63 -3.01
C LYS A 171 -9.30 22.36 -3.35
N ALA A 172 -8.40 22.55 -2.38
CA ALA A 172 -7.11 23.19 -2.60
C ALA A 172 -6.23 22.34 -3.53
N HIS A 173 -6.18 21.02 -3.32
CA HIS A 173 -5.52 20.08 -4.22
C HIS A 173 -6.11 20.11 -5.63
N ALA A 174 -7.44 20.03 -5.77
CA ALA A 174 -8.08 20.11 -7.07
C ALA A 174 -7.82 21.45 -7.80
N ALA A 175 -7.74 22.56 -7.06
CA ALA A 175 -7.38 23.86 -7.63
C ALA A 175 -5.90 23.93 -8.06
N HIS A 176 -5.01 23.34 -7.27
CA HIS A 176 -3.60 23.21 -7.61
C HIS A 176 -3.41 22.36 -8.88
N ASP A 177 -4.05 21.20 -8.96
CA ASP A 177 -3.98 20.29 -10.10
C ASP A 177 -4.51 20.96 -11.39
N ARG A 178 -5.57 21.76 -11.30
CA ARG A 178 -6.06 22.57 -12.44
C ARG A 178 -5.06 23.62 -12.92
N LYS A 179 -4.27 24.20 -12.00
CA LYS A 179 -3.34 25.28 -12.32
C LYS A 179 -2.01 24.77 -12.88
N PHE A 180 -1.51 23.66 -12.35
CA PHE A 180 -0.16 23.17 -12.64
C PHE A 180 -0.13 21.85 -13.42
N GLY A 181 -1.30 21.32 -13.80
CA GLY A 181 -1.44 19.95 -14.27
C GLY A 181 -1.33 18.96 -13.12
N SER A 182 -1.71 17.71 -13.37
CA SER A 182 -1.46 16.66 -12.38
C SER A 182 0.05 16.43 -12.26
N ASN A 183 0.52 16.02 -11.08
CA ASN A 183 1.93 15.62 -10.90
C ASN A 183 2.35 14.54 -11.92
N GLU A 184 1.42 13.74 -12.43
CA GLU A 184 1.68 12.72 -13.43
C GLU A 184 1.91 13.31 -14.83
N GLU A 185 1.15 14.34 -15.22
CA GLU A 185 1.37 15.06 -16.48
C GLU A 185 2.76 15.70 -16.54
N GLN A 186 3.21 16.31 -15.43
CA GLN A 186 4.55 16.90 -15.35
C GLN A 186 5.66 15.83 -15.51
N ARG A 187 5.47 14.66 -14.89
CA ARG A 187 6.41 13.53 -15.03
C ARG A 187 6.42 12.99 -16.46
N GLU A 188 5.27 12.89 -17.10
CA GLU A 188 5.18 12.45 -18.48
C GLU A 188 5.86 13.43 -19.44
N GLU A 189 5.67 14.73 -19.23
CA GLU A 189 6.35 15.75 -20.02
C GLU A 189 7.88 15.69 -19.84
N GLN A 190 8.36 15.50 -18.61
CA GLN A 190 9.80 15.30 -18.35
C GLN A 190 10.33 14.06 -19.07
N ARG A 191 9.63 12.93 -18.99
CA ARG A 191 10.00 11.69 -19.70
C ARG A 191 10.07 11.93 -21.22
N LYS A 192 9.14 12.68 -21.78
CA LYS A 192 9.12 13.02 -23.22
C LYS A 192 10.32 13.89 -23.61
N ARG A 193 10.64 14.92 -22.81
CA ARG A 193 11.80 15.79 -23.02
C ARG A 193 13.12 15.02 -22.95
N GLU A 194 13.26 14.13 -21.98
CA GLU A 194 14.44 13.27 -21.84
C GLU A 194 14.61 12.33 -23.04
N LEU A 195 13.52 11.69 -23.48
CA LEU A 195 13.54 10.81 -24.64
C LEU A 195 13.93 11.56 -25.92
N GLU A 196 13.41 12.76 -26.11
CA GLU A 196 13.76 13.62 -27.24
C GLU A 196 15.24 14.03 -27.19
N ALA A 197 15.74 14.42 -26.02
CA ALA A 197 17.16 14.74 -25.80
C ALA A 197 18.10 13.55 -26.04
N GLN A 198 17.67 12.32 -25.71
CA GLN A 198 18.44 11.12 -26.04
C GLN A 198 18.47 10.88 -27.55
N ARG A 199 17.33 11.05 -28.23
CA ARG A 199 17.23 10.90 -29.69
C ARG A 199 18.13 11.89 -30.42
N THR A 200 18.18 13.15 -29.98
CA THR A 200 19.06 14.16 -30.58
C THR A 200 20.54 13.81 -30.37
N ARG A 201 20.94 13.43 -29.15
CA ARG A 201 22.31 12.97 -28.85
C ARG A 201 22.73 11.77 -29.71
N LEU A 202 21.85 10.79 -29.91
CA LEU A 202 22.12 9.64 -30.77
C LEU A 202 22.26 10.04 -32.24
N LYS A 203 21.40 10.94 -32.74
CA LYS A 203 21.51 11.48 -34.11
C LYS A 203 22.84 12.21 -34.31
N GLU A 204 23.19 13.13 -33.41
CA GLU A 204 24.47 13.86 -33.45
C GLU A 204 25.67 12.92 -33.43
N ARG A 205 25.65 11.93 -32.53
CA ARG A 205 26.69 10.88 -32.47
C ARG A 205 26.79 10.12 -33.79
N SER A 206 25.67 9.73 -34.38
CA SER A 206 25.66 9.02 -35.66
C SER A 206 26.23 9.86 -36.80
N ILE A 207 25.94 11.16 -36.84
CA ILE A 207 26.46 12.11 -37.84
C ILE A 207 27.98 12.27 -37.64
N ARG A 208 28.43 12.48 -36.40
CA ARG A 208 29.84 12.57 -36.04
C ARG A 208 30.61 11.32 -36.47
N LEU A 209 30.07 10.12 -36.19
CA LEU A 209 30.68 8.86 -36.57
C LEU A 209 30.72 8.67 -38.10
N LYS A 210 29.65 9.01 -38.83
CA LYS A 210 29.65 8.97 -40.30
C LYS A 210 30.72 9.89 -40.89
N LYS A 211 30.86 11.11 -40.35
CA LYS A 211 31.90 12.07 -40.76
C LYS A 211 33.29 11.49 -40.49
N LEU A 212 33.52 10.94 -39.28
CA LEU A 212 34.78 10.29 -38.91
C LEU A 212 35.13 9.13 -39.86
N LYS A 213 34.20 8.18 -40.08
CA LYS A 213 34.38 7.05 -41.01
C LYS A 213 34.80 7.54 -42.41
N SER A 214 34.16 8.59 -42.91
CA SER A 214 34.50 9.17 -44.23
C SER A 214 35.90 9.80 -44.25
N SER A 215 36.29 10.49 -43.18
CA SER A 215 37.61 11.13 -43.06
C SER A 215 38.73 10.09 -42.98
N ILE A 216 38.52 9.00 -42.22
CA ILE A 216 39.46 7.88 -42.13
C ILE A 216 39.67 7.24 -43.50
N ILE A 217 38.59 6.93 -44.23
CA ILE A 217 38.72 6.36 -45.59
C ILE A 217 39.50 7.29 -46.51
N LYS A 218 39.19 8.60 -46.50
CA LYS A 218 39.90 9.59 -47.32
C LYS A 218 41.39 9.65 -46.98
N LEU A 219 41.74 9.62 -45.68
CA LEU A 219 43.11 9.62 -45.21
C LEU A 219 43.86 8.36 -45.67
N LEU A 220 43.28 7.17 -45.46
CA LEU A 220 43.89 5.90 -45.83
C LEU A 220 44.09 5.78 -47.35
N LYS A 221 43.13 6.27 -48.15
CA LYS A 221 43.27 6.36 -49.61
C LYS A 221 44.39 7.31 -50.04
N LYS A 222 44.51 8.47 -49.38
CA LYS A 222 45.53 9.48 -49.67
C LYS A 222 46.93 8.98 -49.34
N GLN A 223 47.09 8.29 -48.21
CA GLN A 223 48.40 7.82 -47.75
C GLN A 223 48.88 6.57 -48.49
N GLY A 224 47.98 5.70 -48.95
CA GLY A 224 48.32 4.47 -49.69
C GLY A 224 49.14 3.44 -48.89
N THR A 225 49.40 3.70 -47.61
CA THR A 225 50.23 2.90 -46.71
C THR A 225 49.41 2.43 -45.50
N LYS A 226 49.94 1.44 -44.76
CA LYS A 226 49.30 0.84 -43.59
C LYS A 226 49.63 1.67 -42.35
N ILE A 227 48.62 2.25 -41.70
CA ILE A 227 48.79 3.23 -40.61
C ILE A 227 48.12 2.74 -39.32
N PRO A 228 48.75 2.86 -38.12
CA PRO A 228 48.11 2.54 -36.84
C PRO A 228 47.06 3.58 -36.45
N ALA A 229 46.14 3.22 -35.54
CA ALA A 229 45.06 4.11 -35.11
C ALA A 229 45.55 5.44 -34.50
N SER A 230 46.67 5.42 -33.77
CA SER A 230 47.26 6.62 -33.15
C SER A 230 47.68 7.67 -34.18
N ASP A 231 48.30 7.24 -35.27
CA ASP A 231 48.73 8.14 -36.35
C ASP A 231 47.51 8.68 -37.12
N ILE A 232 46.45 7.87 -37.27
CA ILE A 232 45.18 8.32 -37.85
C ILE A 232 44.55 9.42 -36.99
N ASP A 233 44.51 9.26 -35.66
CA ASP A 233 44.01 10.29 -34.74
C ASP A 233 44.85 11.57 -34.81
N ALA A 234 46.19 11.45 -34.84
CA ALA A 234 47.10 12.58 -34.97
C ALA A 234 46.89 13.36 -36.28
N HIS A 235 46.73 12.65 -37.40
CA HIS A 235 46.45 13.27 -38.70
C HIS A 235 45.08 13.96 -38.75
N LEU A 236 44.06 13.37 -38.11
CA LEU A 236 42.70 13.93 -38.08
C LEU A 236 42.51 14.98 -36.98
N LYS A 237 43.48 15.13 -36.07
CA LYS A 237 43.41 16.00 -34.88
C LYS A 237 42.14 15.74 -34.04
N TYR A 238 41.74 14.47 -33.93
CA TYR A 238 40.46 14.08 -33.32
C TYR A 238 40.51 14.01 -31.79
N LYS A 239 41.72 13.85 -31.21
CA LYS A 239 42.02 13.84 -29.76
C LYS A 239 41.39 12.67 -29.00
N ASN A 240 40.94 11.62 -29.69
CA ASN A 240 40.35 10.44 -29.07
C ASN A 240 40.72 9.18 -29.85
N VAL A 241 41.90 8.64 -29.51
CA VAL A 241 42.48 7.45 -30.14
C VAL A 241 41.56 6.23 -29.99
N ASP A 242 40.87 6.08 -28.87
CA ASP A 242 40.00 4.92 -28.61
C ASP A 242 38.75 4.92 -29.49
N GLU A 243 38.13 6.09 -29.70
CA GLU A 243 36.99 6.23 -30.61
C GLU A 243 37.41 5.98 -32.07
N VAL A 244 38.59 6.44 -32.47
CA VAL A 244 39.17 6.14 -33.79
C VAL A 244 39.44 4.64 -33.93
N LYS A 245 40.08 4.01 -32.95
CA LYS A 245 40.37 2.58 -32.93
C LYS A 245 39.09 1.75 -33.05
N LYS A 246 38.09 2.04 -32.22
CA LYS A 246 36.78 1.36 -32.25
C LYS A 246 36.09 1.54 -33.60
N THR A 247 36.12 2.74 -34.16
CA THR A 247 35.54 3.04 -35.47
C THR A 247 36.23 2.25 -36.59
N CYS A 248 37.56 2.13 -36.55
CA CYS A 248 38.32 1.31 -37.49
C CYS A 248 38.00 -0.19 -37.34
N GLU A 249 37.83 -0.69 -36.11
CA GLU A 249 37.42 -2.08 -35.86
C GLU A 249 36.04 -2.37 -36.45
N GLU A 250 35.05 -1.51 -36.20
CA GLU A 250 33.72 -1.62 -36.84
C GLU A 250 33.83 -1.63 -38.37
N MET A 251 34.62 -0.73 -38.94
CA MET A 251 34.81 -0.66 -40.39
C MET A 251 35.54 -1.87 -40.99
N TYR A 252 36.41 -2.52 -40.21
CA TYR A 252 37.07 -3.76 -40.58
C TYR A 252 36.07 -4.93 -40.60
N HIS A 253 35.21 -5.03 -39.60
CA HIS A 253 34.12 -6.00 -39.58
C HIS A 253 33.10 -5.76 -40.70
N ASP A 254 32.83 -4.50 -41.05
CA ASP A 254 32.01 -4.12 -42.21
C ASP A 254 32.69 -4.41 -43.56
N GLY A 255 33.96 -4.86 -43.59
CA GLY A 255 34.73 -5.11 -44.80
C GLY A 255 35.13 -3.87 -45.60
N ARG A 256 34.98 -2.67 -45.01
CA ARG A 256 35.29 -1.39 -45.68
C ARG A 256 36.78 -1.07 -45.71
N ILE A 257 37.52 -1.57 -44.72
CA ILE A 257 38.97 -1.42 -44.59
C ILE A 257 39.60 -2.78 -44.26
N GLY A 258 40.85 -2.97 -44.65
CA GLY A 258 41.66 -4.11 -44.24
C GLY A 258 42.45 -3.81 -42.96
N ARG A 259 42.80 -4.86 -42.21
CA ARG A 259 43.65 -4.81 -41.01
C ARG A 259 44.80 -5.81 -41.16
N THR A 260 46.01 -5.42 -40.76
CA THR A 260 47.18 -6.31 -40.68
C THR A 260 47.50 -6.69 -39.23
N GLY A 261 48.34 -7.72 -39.04
CA GLY A 261 48.83 -8.17 -37.73
C GLY A 261 49.75 -7.15 -37.06
N ASN A 262 49.19 -6.02 -36.61
CA ASN A 262 49.69 -5.05 -35.63
C ASN A 262 48.71 -3.86 -35.54
N TYR A 263 47.40 -4.09 -35.69
CA TYR A 263 46.36 -3.04 -35.72
C TYR A 263 46.63 -1.88 -36.70
N ARG A 264 47.32 -2.15 -37.81
CA ARG A 264 47.50 -1.19 -38.90
C ARG A 264 46.42 -1.38 -39.94
N TYR A 265 45.76 -0.28 -40.31
CA TYR A 265 44.61 -0.26 -41.20
C TYR A 265 44.99 0.24 -42.60
N PHE A 266 44.28 -0.23 -43.63
CA PHE A 266 44.47 0.15 -45.03
C PHE A 266 43.15 -0.01 -45.81
N VAL A 267 43.02 0.62 -46.98
CA VAL A 267 41.84 0.46 -47.85
C VAL A 267 42.13 -0.62 -48.90
N LEU A 268 41.21 -1.57 -49.07
CA LEU A 268 41.28 -2.57 -50.13
C LEU A 268 40.92 -1.91 -51.46
N THR A 269 41.92 -1.51 -52.25
CA THR A 269 41.70 -1.20 -53.65
C THR A 269 41.59 -2.50 -54.41
N LYS A 270 40.48 -2.71 -55.14
CA LYS A 270 40.40 -3.80 -56.11
C LYS A 270 41.48 -3.55 -57.15
N LYS A 271 42.43 -4.48 -57.27
CA LYS A 271 43.36 -4.55 -58.40
C LYS A 271 42.61 -4.95 -59.65
#